data_AF-A0A4R4X1J9-F1
#
_entry.id   AF-A0A4R4X1J9-F1
#
_cell.length_a   1.000
_cell.length_b   1.000
_cell.length_c   1.000
_cell.angle_alpha   90.00
_cell.angle_beta   90.00
_cell.angle_gamma   90.00
#
_symmetry.space_group_name_H-M   'P 1'
#
loop_
_entity.id
_entity.type
_entity.pdbx_description
1 polymer ?
#
loop_
_entity_poly.entity_id
_entity_poly.type
_entity_poly.pdbx_seq_one_letter_code
_entity_poly.pdbx_strand_id
1 'polypeptide(L)'
;MRLTKVLTLVTAAVLAAGCQLGQPSSPQSTEEDAPSRSEPVKRASTAVTVPPDRVLAGREGTFDGHTFKVEIVQLIRRERFVNLTFTATVTKDGGGLGWQVHNSFSAVPKQNPTVDGVYLVDVRNAKKHLVALDSEGGCVCSRIEALFLKQDQSAVFSATFAAPPADVGSVDVHIPNVGTLANVPIS
;
A
#
# COMPACT_ATOMS: atom_id res chain seq x y z
N MET A 1 33.39 -45.40 6.21
CA MET A 1 34.25 -45.47 7.41
C MET A 1 33.83 -44.38 8.39
N ARG A 2 33.53 -44.79 9.64
CA ARG A 2 33.46 -44.11 10.96
C ARG A 2 33.33 -42.56 10.99
N LEU A 3 32.21 -42.02 11.48
CA LEU A 3 31.90 -41.66 12.89
C LEU A 3 32.78 -40.55 13.49
N THR A 4 32.21 -39.38 13.81
CA THR A 4 32.38 -38.75 15.14
C THR A 4 31.35 -37.64 15.43
N LYS A 5 30.67 -37.76 16.57
CA LYS A 5 29.93 -36.71 17.31
C LYS A 5 30.91 -35.95 18.21
N VAL A 6 30.73 -34.63 18.36
CA VAL A 6 31.18 -33.78 19.51
C VAL A 6 30.18 -32.61 19.57
N LEU A 7 29.23 -32.49 20.50
CA LEU A 7 29.20 -32.23 21.96
C LEU A 7 29.53 -30.76 22.39
N THR A 8 28.45 -30.02 22.68
CA THR A 8 28.20 -28.89 23.63
C THR A 8 29.19 -27.74 23.85
N LEU A 9 28.63 -26.52 23.93
CA LEU A 9 28.83 -25.63 25.09
C LEU A 9 27.63 -24.68 25.30
N VAL A 10 27.17 -24.61 26.55
CA VAL A 10 26.13 -23.74 27.10
C VAL A 10 26.83 -22.53 27.72
N THR A 11 26.30 -21.32 27.52
CA THR A 11 26.66 -20.16 28.35
C THR A 11 25.44 -19.28 28.59
N ALA A 12 25.19 -18.98 29.87
CA ALA A 12 24.03 -18.28 30.39
C ALA A 12 24.34 -16.83 30.79
N ALA A 13 23.33 -15.95 30.60
CA ALA A 13 22.89 -14.77 31.37
C ALA A 13 23.89 -13.72 31.92
N VAL A 14 23.52 -12.42 31.80
CA VAL A 14 23.34 -11.46 32.93
C VAL A 14 22.54 -10.22 32.46
N LEU A 15 21.62 -9.75 33.33
CA LEU A 15 20.75 -8.57 33.25
C LEU A 15 21.44 -7.30 33.79
N ALA A 16 21.08 -6.11 33.28
CA ALA A 16 21.11 -4.87 34.08
C ALA A 16 20.13 -3.82 33.52
N ALA A 17 19.18 -3.41 34.38
CA ALA A 17 18.28 -2.27 34.21
C ALA A 17 18.91 -1.01 34.82
N GLY A 18 18.54 0.18 34.33
CA GLY A 18 18.93 1.46 34.93
C GLY A 18 18.17 2.65 34.36
N CYS A 19 17.01 2.96 34.96
CA CYS A 19 16.37 4.28 34.89
C CYS A 19 17.07 5.23 35.88
N GLN A 20 17.26 6.50 35.53
CA GLN A 20 17.45 7.53 36.56
C GLN A 20 16.79 8.86 36.13
N LEU A 21 15.75 9.22 36.89
CA LEU A 21 15.11 10.53 36.94
C LEU A 21 16.06 11.55 37.58
N GLY A 22 16.05 12.80 37.09
CA GLY A 22 16.71 13.91 37.74
C GLY A 22 16.31 15.27 37.17
N GLN A 23 15.39 15.95 37.85
CA GLN A 23 15.10 17.38 37.72
C GLN A 23 15.10 17.94 39.15
N PRO A 24 15.70 19.12 39.42
CA PRO A 24 14.93 20.38 39.45
C PRO A 24 15.75 21.59 38.91
N SER A 25 15.16 22.68 38.44
CA SER A 25 14.74 23.81 39.30
C SER A 25 14.00 24.88 38.47
N SER A 26 12.91 25.43 39.01
CA SER A 26 12.22 26.63 38.50
C SER A 26 12.94 27.92 38.90
N PRO A 27 12.64 29.04 38.22
CA PRO A 27 12.01 30.14 38.94
C PRO A 27 10.75 30.69 38.25
N GLN A 28 9.84 31.10 39.13
CA GLN A 28 8.56 31.80 39.01
C GLN A 28 8.60 33.07 38.15
N SER A 29 7.52 33.36 37.40
CA SER A 29 6.70 34.58 37.57
C SER A 29 5.53 34.68 36.57
N THR A 30 4.42 35.19 37.13
CA THR A 30 3.32 35.97 36.53
C THR A 30 2.12 35.22 35.94
N GLU A 31 1.00 35.36 36.66
CA GLU A 31 -0.38 35.15 36.22
C GLU A 31 -0.71 35.98 34.97
N GLU A 32 -1.26 35.32 33.95
CA GLU A 32 -2.22 35.95 33.03
C GLU A 32 -3.37 34.96 32.78
N ASP A 33 -4.56 35.43 33.09
CA ASP A 33 -5.82 34.70 33.17
C ASP A 33 -6.37 34.41 31.76
N ALA A 34 -6.61 33.14 31.43
CA ALA A 34 -7.43 32.73 30.30
C ALA A 34 -7.99 31.31 30.53
N PRO A 35 -9.30 31.05 30.36
CA PRO A 35 -9.86 29.72 30.56
C PRO A 35 -9.50 28.82 29.38
N SER A 36 -8.51 27.94 29.56
CA SER A 36 -8.22 26.88 28.61
C SER A 36 -9.25 25.76 28.74
N ARG A 37 -10.34 25.89 27.97
CA ARG A 37 -11.29 24.82 27.71
C ARG A 37 -10.57 23.72 26.93
N SER A 38 -10.33 22.59 27.59
CA SER A 38 -9.81 21.38 26.93
C SER A 38 -10.86 20.86 25.95
N GLU A 39 -10.70 21.16 24.66
CA GLU A 39 -11.42 20.45 23.62
C GLU A 39 -10.66 19.15 23.26
N PRO A 40 -11.36 18.02 23.11
CA PRO A 40 -10.73 16.78 22.71
C PRO A 40 -10.23 16.94 21.26
N VAL A 41 -8.92 16.83 21.05
CA VAL A 41 -8.35 16.69 19.71
C VAL A 41 -8.82 15.34 19.16
N LYS A 42 -9.96 15.37 18.48
CA LYS A 42 -10.44 14.30 17.63
C LYS A 42 -9.39 14.16 16.53
N ARG A 43 -8.54 13.15 16.66
CA ARG A 43 -7.57 12.75 15.64
C ARG A 43 -8.38 12.27 14.42
N ALA A 44 -8.78 13.21 13.58
CA ALA A 44 -9.31 12.90 12.27
C ALA A 44 -8.16 12.28 11.48
N SER A 45 -8.21 10.96 11.35
CA SER A 45 -7.44 10.26 10.32
C SER A 45 -8.05 10.72 9.01
N THR A 46 -7.41 11.70 8.38
CA THR A 46 -7.80 12.16 7.05
C THR A 46 -7.45 11.03 6.09
N ALA A 47 -8.43 10.17 5.81
CA ALA A 47 -8.42 9.39 4.58
C ALA A 47 -8.26 10.41 3.44
N VAL A 48 -7.16 10.32 2.71
CA VAL A 48 -6.90 11.16 1.54
C VAL A 48 -7.81 10.66 0.43
N THR A 49 -9.05 11.14 0.42
CA THR A 49 -9.98 10.94 -0.68
C THR A 49 -9.78 12.10 -1.64
N VAL A 50 -8.90 11.92 -2.63
CA VAL A 50 -8.91 12.75 -3.84
C VAL A 50 -9.83 12.02 -4.83
N PRO A 51 -11.02 12.56 -5.16
CA PRO A 51 -11.84 12.01 -6.22
C PRO A 51 -11.10 12.19 -7.56
N PRO A 52 -11.06 11.17 -8.41
CA PRO A 52 -10.54 11.33 -9.76
C PRO A 52 -11.53 12.13 -10.61
N ASP A 53 -11.10 13.25 -11.19
CA ASP A 53 -11.92 14.03 -12.14
C ASP A 53 -12.29 13.23 -13.42
N ARG A 54 -11.75 12.01 -13.59
CA ARG A 54 -12.17 11.03 -14.62
C ARG A 54 -11.75 9.60 -14.27
N VAL A 55 -12.68 8.64 -14.33
CA VAL A 55 -12.39 7.20 -14.31
C VAL A 55 -12.06 6.73 -15.73
N LEU A 56 -10.89 6.11 -15.91
CA LEU A 56 -10.43 5.61 -17.22
C LEU A 56 -10.99 4.22 -17.54
N ALA A 57 -11.07 3.36 -16.53
CA ALA A 57 -11.66 2.04 -16.61
C ALA A 57 -12.01 1.57 -15.20
N GLY A 58 -13.00 0.69 -15.06
CA GLY A 58 -13.35 0.10 -13.78
C GLY A 58 -13.92 -1.30 -13.91
N ARG A 59 -13.74 -2.10 -12.86
CA ARG A 59 -14.26 -3.47 -12.76
C ARG A 59 -14.37 -3.89 -11.30
N GLU A 60 -15.34 -4.76 -10.99
CA GLU A 60 -15.42 -5.39 -9.68
C GLU A 60 -14.47 -6.60 -9.56
N GLY A 61 -13.90 -6.74 -8.38
CA GLY A 61 -13.17 -7.92 -7.95
C GLY A 61 -13.81 -8.54 -6.71
N THR A 62 -13.41 -9.77 -6.40
CA THR A 62 -13.83 -10.44 -5.16
C THR A 62 -12.66 -11.21 -4.58
N PHE A 63 -12.45 -11.05 -3.28
CA PHE A 63 -11.41 -11.75 -2.53
C PHE A 63 -11.84 -11.90 -1.08
N ASP A 64 -11.57 -13.07 -0.48
CA ASP A 64 -11.92 -13.38 0.91
C ASP A 64 -13.38 -13.08 1.29
N GLY A 65 -14.32 -13.25 0.35
CA GLY A 65 -15.74 -13.01 0.57
C GLY A 65 -16.19 -11.54 0.49
N HIS A 66 -15.27 -10.60 0.27
CA HIS A 66 -15.57 -9.19 0.04
C HIS A 66 -15.61 -8.88 -1.46
N THR A 67 -16.57 -8.05 -1.90
CA THR A 67 -16.60 -7.50 -3.25
C THR A 67 -16.17 -6.04 -3.21
N PHE A 68 -15.32 -5.66 -4.16
CA PHE A 68 -14.79 -4.32 -4.26
C PHE A 68 -14.74 -3.85 -5.71
N LYS A 69 -15.08 -2.59 -5.95
CA LYS A 69 -14.94 -1.92 -7.24
C LYS A 69 -13.56 -1.31 -7.33
N VAL A 70 -12.81 -1.68 -8.37
CA VAL A 70 -11.54 -1.02 -8.73
C VAL A 70 -11.77 -0.06 -9.88
N GLU A 71 -11.26 1.16 -9.75
CA GLU A 71 -11.32 2.18 -10.79
C GLU A 71 -9.92 2.73 -11.07
N ILE A 72 -9.47 2.62 -12.32
CA ILE A 72 -8.25 3.27 -12.78
C ILE A 72 -8.55 4.75 -12.96
N VAL A 73 -7.82 5.55 -12.20
CA VAL A 73 -7.95 7.00 -12.14
C VAL A 73 -7.02 7.66 -13.13
N GLN A 74 -5.77 7.20 -13.17
CA GLN A 74 -4.71 7.79 -13.96
C GLN A 74 -3.75 6.71 -14.44
N LEU A 75 -3.28 6.88 -15.67
CA LEU A 75 -2.13 6.15 -16.20
C LEU A 75 -1.30 7.15 -16.98
N ILE A 76 -0.27 7.72 -16.33
CA ILE A 76 0.43 8.92 -16.83
C ILE A 76 1.87 8.56 -17.18
N ARG A 77 2.29 8.90 -18.41
CA ARG A 77 3.68 8.82 -18.83
C ARG A 77 4.48 10.01 -18.29
N ARG A 78 5.61 9.71 -17.66
CA ARG A 78 6.62 10.66 -17.18
C ARG A 78 7.99 10.15 -17.59
N GLU A 79 8.56 10.76 -18.62
CA GLU A 79 9.83 10.34 -19.22
C GLU A 79 9.85 8.84 -19.56
N ARG A 80 10.67 8.06 -18.86
CA ARG A 80 10.87 6.62 -19.05
C ARG A 80 9.94 5.76 -18.20
N PHE A 81 9.04 6.38 -17.44
CA PHE A 81 8.10 5.70 -16.56
C PHE A 81 6.65 5.97 -16.95
N VAL A 82 5.78 5.03 -16.54
CA VAL A 82 4.34 5.22 -16.49
C VAL A 82 3.89 4.98 -15.06
N ASN A 83 3.11 5.91 -14.50
CA ASN A 83 2.54 5.78 -13.16
C ASN A 83 1.05 5.48 -13.28
N LEU A 84 0.64 4.35 -12.69
CA LEU A 84 -0.75 3.98 -12.51
C LEU A 84 -1.24 4.49 -11.16
N THR A 85 -2.43 5.08 -11.13
CA THR A 85 -3.21 5.35 -9.92
C THR A 85 -4.57 4.69 -10.07
N PHE A 86 -4.99 3.93 -9.08
CA PHE A 86 -6.33 3.32 -9.03
C PHE A 86 -6.92 3.40 -7.63
N THR A 87 -8.23 3.34 -7.53
CA THR A 87 -8.95 3.21 -6.26
C THR A 87 -9.50 1.80 -6.10
N ALA A 88 -9.69 1.35 -4.86
CA ALA A 88 -10.54 0.20 -4.56
C ALA A 88 -11.56 0.61 -3.50
N THR A 89 -12.84 0.38 -3.79
CA THR A 89 -13.97 0.70 -2.90
C THR A 89 -14.73 -0.57 -2.59
N VAL A 90 -14.96 -0.86 -1.31
CA VAL A 90 -15.74 -2.05 -0.90
C VAL A 90 -17.21 -1.84 -1.25
N THR A 91 -17.75 -2.64 -2.16
CA THR A 91 -19.16 -2.58 -2.59
C THR A 91 -20.03 -3.60 -1.86
N LYS A 92 -19.43 -4.66 -1.32
CA LYS A 92 -20.11 -5.63 -0.46
C LYS A 92 -19.15 -6.14 0.61
N ASP A 93 -19.54 -5.93 1.88
CA ASP A 93 -18.79 -6.47 3.01
C ASP A 93 -19.11 -7.97 3.20
N GLY A 94 -18.06 -8.78 3.36
CA GLY A 94 -18.12 -10.20 3.69
C GLY A 94 -18.20 -10.47 5.21
N GLY A 95 -18.12 -9.43 6.04
CA GLY A 95 -18.23 -9.50 7.50
C GLY A 95 -16.89 -9.33 8.23
N GLY A 96 -16.88 -9.65 9.53
CA GLY A 96 -15.68 -9.53 10.36
C GLY A 96 -15.30 -8.07 10.66
N LEU A 97 -14.02 -7.73 10.53
CA LEU A 97 -13.48 -6.39 10.79
C LEU A 97 -13.50 -5.48 9.54
N GLY A 98 -14.08 -5.96 8.43
CA GLY A 98 -13.95 -5.38 7.10
C GLY A 98 -12.86 -6.08 6.27
N TRP A 99 -12.77 -5.72 5.00
CA TRP A 99 -11.82 -6.31 4.08
C TRP A 99 -10.39 -5.87 4.42
N GLN A 100 -9.54 -6.83 4.79
CA GLN A 100 -8.11 -6.58 4.88
C GLN A 100 -7.50 -6.67 3.47
N VAL A 101 -7.02 -5.53 2.95
CA VAL A 101 -6.49 -5.49 1.58
C VAL A 101 -5.30 -6.44 1.43
N HIS A 102 -4.33 -6.40 2.36
CA HIS A 102 -3.23 -7.36 2.49
C HIS A 102 -2.71 -7.93 1.15
N ASN A 103 -2.81 -9.24 0.89
CA ASN A 103 -2.28 -9.86 -0.34
C ASN A 103 -3.19 -9.70 -1.58
N SER A 104 -4.29 -8.94 -1.50
CA SER A 104 -5.30 -8.87 -2.55
C SER A 104 -4.78 -8.35 -3.89
N PHE A 105 -3.69 -7.58 -3.89
CA PHE A 105 -3.06 -7.03 -5.10
C PHE A 105 -1.59 -7.44 -5.25
N SER A 106 -1.09 -8.34 -4.40
CA SER A 106 0.29 -8.80 -4.45
C SER A 106 0.48 -9.91 -5.49
N ALA A 107 1.69 -10.01 -6.03
CA ALA A 107 2.02 -11.06 -7.00
C ALA A 107 2.00 -12.46 -6.37
N VAL A 108 2.49 -12.54 -5.13
CA VAL A 108 2.48 -13.74 -4.28
C VAL A 108 2.20 -13.32 -2.84
N PRO A 109 1.60 -14.20 -2.01
CA PRO A 109 1.39 -13.91 -0.59
C PRO A 109 2.72 -13.64 0.14
N LYS A 110 2.81 -12.52 0.88
CA LYS A 110 3.99 -12.13 1.66
C LYS A 110 3.62 -11.33 2.92
N GLN A 111 4.57 -11.21 3.86
CA GLN A 111 4.34 -10.54 5.15
C GLN A 111 4.16 -9.03 5.02
N ASN A 112 4.92 -8.40 4.13
CA ASN A 112 4.85 -6.97 3.84
C ASN A 112 4.33 -6.78 2.40
N PRO A 113 3.03 -7.03 2.16
CA PRO A 113 2.47 -6.99 0.81
C PRO A 113 2.46 -5.58 0.23
N THR A 114 2.63 -5.56 -1.09
CA THR A 114 2.57 -4.36 -1.93
C THR A 114 1.68 -4.66 -3.13
N VAL A 115 1.35 -3.65 -3.93
CA VAL A 115 0.56 -3.85 -5.17
C VAL A 115 1.40 -4.39 -6.35
N ASP A 116 2.45 -5.17 -6.07
CA ASP A 116 3.40 -5.69 -7.07
C ASP A 116 2.83 -6.75 -8.01
N GLY A 117 1.61 -7.25 -7.73
CA GLY A 117 0.88 -8.15 -8.62
C GLY A 117 0.21 -7.45 -9.79
N VAL A 118 0.11 -6.12 -9.75
CA VAL A 118 -0.41 -5.32 -10.86
C VAL A 118 0.61 -5.27 -12.00
N TYR A 119 0.17 -5.42 -13.24
CA TYR A 119 1.06 -5.29 -14.40
C TYR A 119 0.34 -4.68 -15.61
N LEU A 120 1.14 -4.10 -16.50
CA LEU A 120 0.66 -3.60 -17.79
C LEU A 120 0.97 -4.63 -18.89
N VAL A 121 0.09 -4.74 -19.88
CA VAL A 121 0.32 -5.51 -21.11
C VAL A 121 0.25 -4.55 -22.29
N ASP A 122 1.41 -4.36 -22.92
CA ASP A 122 1.52 -3.74 -24.23
C ASP A 122 1.19 -4.80 -25.27
N VAL A 123 -0.08 -4.85 -25.65
CA VAL A 123 -0.60 -5.83 -26.62
C VAL A 123 0.03 -5.63 -28.00
N ARG A 124 0.33 -4.37 -28.38
CA ARG A 124 0.94 -4.05 -29.69
C ARG A 124 2.33 -4.67 -29.81
N ASN A 125 3.13 -4.60 -28.75
CA ASN A 125 4.52 -5.09 -28.76
C ASN A 125 4.70 -6.44 -28.05
N ALA A 126 3.60 -7.14 -27.71
CA ALA A 126 3.61 -8.42 -26.99
C ALA A 126 4.46 -8.40 -25.71
N LYS A 127 4.39 -7.32 -24.92
CA LYS A 127 5.26 -7.10 -23.76
C LYS A 127 4.48 -6.93 -22.46
N LYS A 128 4.91 -7.67 -21.43
CA LYS A 128 4.46 -7.50 -20.04
C LYS A 128 5.39 -6.53 -19.31
N HIS A 129 4.83 -5.51 -18.67
CA HIS A 129 5.56 -4.57 -17.82
C HIS A 129 5.21 -4.86 -16.36
N LEU A 130 6.20 -5.32 -15.60
CA LEU A 130 6.09 -5.48 -14.15
C LEU A 130 6.34 -4.15 -13.45
N VAL A 131 5.87 -4.05 -12.21
CA VAL A 131 6.13 -2.88 -11.36
C VAL A 131 7.64 -2.69 -11.20
N ALA A 132 8.08 -1.45 -11.28
CA ALA A 132 9.47 -1.06 -11.09
C ALA A 132 9.92 -1.37 -9.67
N LEU A 133 11.21 -1.71 -9.54
CA LEU A 133 11.87 -1.89 -8.26
C LEU A 133 12.86 -0.75 -8.03
N ASP A 134 13.02 -0.36 -6.77
CA ASP A 134 14.07 0.56 -6.34
C ASP A 134 15.44 -0.16 -6.29
N SER A 135 16.49 0.59 -5.90
CA SER A 135 17.85 0.06 -5.79
C SER A 135 18.02 -1.04 -4.74
N GLU A 136 17.09 -1.17 -3.80
CA GLU A 136 17.08 -2.18 -2.74
C GLU A 136 16.19 -3.38 -3.10
N GLY A 137 15.57 -3.39 -4.28
CA GLY A 137 14.63 -4.41 -4.72
C GLY A 137 13.21 -4.22 -4.19
N GLY A 138 12.92 -3.08 -3.54
CA GLY A 138 11.60 -2.71 -3.07
C GLY A 138 10.68 -2.30 -4.20
N CYS A 139 9.38 -2.60 -4.07
CA CYS A 139 8.39 -2.18 -5.06
C CYS A 139 8.25 -0.65 -5.05
N VAL A 140 8.32 -0.02 -6.23
CA VAL A 140 7.96 1.39 -6.41
C VAL A 140 6.43 1.48 -6.55
N CYS A 141 5.74 1.16 -5.45
CA CYS A 141 4.28 1.07 -5.40
C CYS A 141 3.74 1.12 -3.96
N SER A 142 2.41 1.21 -3.83
CA SER A 142 1.75 1.23 -2.53
C SER A 142 1.99 -0.04 -1.70
N ARG A 143 2.23 0.16 -0.40
CA ARG A 143 2.21 -0.89 0.63
C ARG A 143 0.78 -1.09 1.12
N ILE A 144 0.42 -2.34 1.43
CA ILE A 144 -0.97 -2.73 1.71
C ILE A 144 -1.10 -3.67 2.93
N GLU A 145 -0.05 -3.78 3.75
CA GLU A 145 0.06 -4.74 4.85
C GLU A 145 -1.04 -4.61 5.93
N ALA A 146 -1.36 -3.39 6.34
CA ALA A 146 -2.23 -3.09 7.47
C ALA A 146 -3.43 -2.19 7.09
N LEU A 147 -3.96 -2.36 5.88
CA LEU A 147 -5.12 -1.60 5.40
C LEU A 147 -6.40 -2.43 5.52
N PHE A 148 -7.38 -1.88 6.24
CA PHE A 148 -8.71 -2.46 6.40
C PHE A 148 -9.75 -1.49 5.87
N LEU A 149 -10.64 -1.98 4.99
CA LEU A 149 -11.72 -1.20 4.39
C LEU A 149 -13.06 -1.83 4.76
N LYS A 150 -13.94 -1.02 5.32
CA LYS A 150 -15.35 -1.38 5.53
C LYS A 150 -16.18 -1.05 4.29
N GLN A 151 -17.45 -1.46 4.30
CA GLN A 151 -18.41 -1.08 3.25
C GLN A 151 -18.35 0.41 2.93
N ASP A 152 -18.39 0.73 1.63
CA ASP A 152 -18.34 2.07 1.05
C ASP A 152 -17.03 2.84 1.31
N GLN A 153 -16.06 2.26 2.04
CA GLN A 153 -14.74 2.85 2.18
C GLN A 153 -13.88 2.58 0.94
N SER A 154 -13.04 3.57 0.63
CA SER A 154 -12.14 3.54 -0.50
C SER A 154 -10.71 3.84 -0.09
N ALA A 155 -9.75 3.28 -0.81
CA ALA A 155 -8.35 3.65 -0.73
C ALA A 155 -7.76 3.85 -2.14
N VAL A 156 -6.74 4.70 -2.22
CA VAL A 156 -5.98 4.98 -3.44
C VAL A 156 -4.67 4.20 -3.40
N PHE A 157 -4.32 3.61 -4.53
CA PHE A 157 -3.09 2.86 -4.74
C PHE A 157 -2.35 3.37 -5.97
N SER A 158 -1.04 3.19 -5.97
CA SER A 158 -0.18 3.54 -7.09
C SER A 158 0.87 2.47 -7.37
N ALA A 159 1.29 2.39 -8.63
CA ALA A 159 2.38 1.55 -9.09
C ALA A 159 3.11 2.21 -10.27
N THR A 160 4.45 2.18 -10.23
CA THR A 160 5.30 2.72 -11.29
C THR A 160 5.81 1.60 -12.20
N PHE A 161 5.83 1.82 -13.50
CA PHE A 161 6.29 0.86 -14.51
C PHE A 161 7.31 1.51 -15.44
N ALA A 162 8.20 0.72 -16.04
CA ALA A 162 8.92 1.18 -17.22
C ALA A 162 7.91 1.50 -18.33
N ALA A 163 8.04 2.66 -18.98
CA ALA A 163 7.12 3.08 -20.02
C ALA A 163 7.18 2.15 -21.24
N PRO A 164 6.04 1.78 -21.85
CA PRO A 164 6.00 1.29 -23.22
C PRO A 164 6.60 2.33 -24.20
N PRO A 165 7.01 1.91 -25.41
CA PRO A 165 7.46 2.82 -26.46
C PRO A 165 6.54 4.03 -26.68
N ALA A 166 7.10 5.15 -27.13
CA ALA A 166 6.38 6.43 -27.18
C ALA A 166 5.12 6.40 -28.05
N ASP A 167 5.09 5.56 -29.08
CA ASP A 167 3.96 5.37 -30.01
C ASP A 167 2.83 4.48 -29.44
N VAL A 168 3.03 3.87 -28.28
CA VAL A 168 1.99 3.12 -27.56
C VAL A 168 1.17 4.09 -26.72
N GLY A 169 -0.06 4.33 -27.13
CA GLY A 169 -1.00 5.25 -26.46
C GLY A 169 -1.97 4.57 -25.47
N SER A 170 -2.01 3.25 -25.43
CA SER A 170 -2.84 2.48 -24.48
C SER A 170 -2.22 1.13 -24.18
N VAL A 171 -2.57 0.58 -23.02
CA VAL A 171 -2.18 -0.76 -22.56
C VAL A 171 -3.35 -1.41 -21.85
N ASP A 172 -3.29 -2.73 -21.69
CA ASP A 172 -4.17 -3.41 -20.76
C ASP A 172 -3.56 -3.36 -19.36
N VAL A 173 -4.38 -3.17 -18.34
CA VAL A 173 -3.97 -3.18 -16.94
C VAL A 173 -4.57 -4.39 -16.26
N HIS A 174 -3.72 -5.28 -15.75
CA HIS A 174 -4.15 -6.44 -14.98
C HIS A 174 -4.01 -6.18 -13.50
N ILE A 175 -5.08 -6.42 -12.74
CA ILE A 175 -5.11 -6.29 -11.28
C ILE A 175 -5.54 -7.64 -10.69
N PRO A 176 -4.77 -8.24 -9.76
CA PRO A 176 -5.16 -9.49 -9.12
C PRO A 176 -6.56 -9.41 -8.49
N ASN A 177 -7.30 -10.52 -8.54
CA ASN A 177 -8.68 -10.63 -8.05
C ASN A 177 -9.73 -9.74 -8.74
N VAL A 178 -9.33 -8.95 -9.75
CA VAL A 178 -10.21 -8.11 -10.61
C VAL A 178 -10.14 -8.56 -12.07
N GLY A 179 -8.94 -8.94 -12.52
CA GLY A 179 -8.64 -9.32 -13.90
C GLY A 179 -8.14 -8.14 -14.74
N THR A 180 -8.30 -8.25 -16.06
CA THR A 180 -7.76 -7.29 -17.03
C THR A 180 -8.76 -6.20 -17.41
N LEU A 181 -8.36 -4.94 -17.25
CA LEU A 181 -9.02 -3.76 -17.82
C LEU A 181 -8.30 -3.40 -19.13
N ALA A 182 -8.98 -3.57 -20.26
CA ALA A 182 -8.37 -3.43 -21.57
C ALA A 182 -8.34 -1.99 -22.08
N ASN A 183 -7.39 -1.67 -22.95
CA ASN A 183 -7.30 -0.39 -23.69
C ASN A 183 -7.30 0.86 -22.79
N VAL A 184 -6.64 0.79 -21.64
CA VAL A 184 -6.50 1.94 -20.73
C VAL A 184 -5.55 2.95 -21.37
N PRO A 185 -5.98 4.20 -21.60
CA PRO A 185 -5.16 5.20 -22.26
C PRO A 185 -4.00 5.65 -21.35
N ILE A 186 -2.82 5.78 -21.94
CA ILE A 186 -1.67 6.43 -21.31
C ILE A 186 -1.74 7.91 -21.68
N SER A 187 -1.83 8.77 -20.67
CA SER A 187 -1.81 10.24 -20.83
C SER A 187 -0.40 10.83 -20.71
#